data_AF-A0A7D7VKM8-F1
#
_entry.id   AF-A0A7D7VKM8-F1
#
_cell.length_a   1.000
_cell.length_b   1.000
_cell.length_c   1.000
_cell.angle_alpha   90.00
_cell.angle_beta   90.00
_cell.angle_gamma   90.00
#
_symmetry.space_group_name_H-M   'P 1'
#
loop_
_entity.id
_entity.type
_entity.pdbx_description
1 polymer ?
#
loop_
_entity_poly.entity_id
_entity_poly.type
_entity_poly.pdbx_seq_one_letter_code
_entity_poly.pdbx_strand_id
1 'polypeptide(L)'
;MLTAVHASERDVVDRECKGKAEVTLRDKTRVDCLTKDVAYEFDFAEKWAECLTQALHYGMFTNRKGACVLIYKKPEDFKFFNRAQNLVWYYGLPIELTHINE
;
A
#
# COMPACT_ATOMS: atom_id res chain seq x y z
N MET A 1 19.93 -1.68 24.07
CA MET A 1 18.92 -1.07 23.18
C MET A 1 17.81 -2.09 23.00
N LEU A 2 16.58 -1.76 23.42
CA LEU A 2 15.42 -2.55 23.03
C LEU A 2 15.24 -2.35 21.52
N THR A 3 15.46 -3.39 20.73
CA THR A 3 14.99 -3.40 19.34
C THR A 3 13.48 -3.32 19.40
N ALA A 4 12.89 -2.21 18.96
CA ALA A 4 11.46 -2.14 18.75
C ALA A 4 11.09 -3.24 17.75
N VAL A 5 10.18 -4.12 18.15
CA VAL A 5 9.60 -5.09 17.22
C VAL A 5 8.58 -4.30 16.41
N HIS A 6 8.90 -4.00 15.15
CA HIS A 6 7.93 -3.41 14.23
C HIS A 6 6.80 -4.41 14.00
N ALA A 7 5.55 -3.94 13.96
CA ALA A 7 4.44 -4.82 13.67
C ALA A 7 4.57 -5.44 12.27
N SER A 8 3.96 -6.60 12.07
CA SER A 8 3.89 -7.18 10.73
C SER A 8 2.98 -6.35 9.83
N GLU A 9 3.13 -6.48 8.51
CA GLU A 9 2.21 -5.89 7.53
C GLU A 9 0.75 -6.26 7.83
N ARG A 10 0.52 -7.51 8.25
CA ARG A 10 -0.78 -7.99 8.68
C ARG A 10 -1.35 -7.22 9.86
N ASP A 11 -0.54 -6.99 10.90
CA ASP A 11 -0.96 -6.24 12.08
C ASP A 11 -1.31 -4.79 11.73
N VAL A 12 -0.57 -4.20 10.80
CA VAL A 12 -0.87 -2.88 10.24
C VAL A 12 -2.21 -2.90 9.50
N VAL A 13 -2.41 -3.85 8.59
CA VAL A 13 -3.67 -3.97 7.81
C VAL A 13 -4.86 -4.14 8.74
N ASP A 14 -4.77 -5.01 9.75
CA ASP A 14 -5.84 -5.26 10.72
C ASP A 14 -6.20 -4.00 11.54
N ARG A 15 -5.21 -3.13 11.82
CA ARG A 15 -5.42 -1.88 12.56
C ARG A 15 -5.96 -0.75 11.68
N GLU A 16 -5.40 -0.60 10.48
CA GLU A 16 -5.65 0.54 9.60
C GLU A 16 -6.86 0.34 8.67
N CYS A 17 -7.17 -0.90 8.28
CA CYS A 17 -8.25 -1.16 7.34
C CYS A 17 -9.62 -0.74 7.89
N LYS A 18 -10.29 0.18 7.20
CA LYS A 18 -11.67 0.64 7.52
C LYS A 18 -12.74 -0.01 6.63
N GLY A 19 -12.37 -1.07 5.93
CA GLY A 19 -13.21 -1.79 4.98
C GLY A 19 -13.18 -3.30 5.22
N LYS A 20 -13.19 -4.08 4.13
CA LYS A 20 -13.00 -5.52 4.18
C LYS A 20 -11.52 -5.83 3.96
N ALA A 21 -10.88 -6.46 4.94
CA ALA A 21 -9.51 -6.91 4.81
C ALA A 21 -9.40 -8.20 3.97
N GLU A 22 -8.27 -8.40 3.28
CA GLU A 22 -7.90 -9.63 2.55
C GLU A 22 -8.92 -10.10 1.50
N VAL A 23 -9.36 -9.20 0.65
CA VAL A 23 -10.35 -9.54 -0.37
C VAL A 23 -9.66 -10.25 -1.52
N THR A 24 -9.85 -11.57 -1.61
CA THR A 24 -9.38 -12.36 -2.76
C THR A 24 -10.24 -12.06 -4.00
N LEU A 25 -9.58 -11.66 -5.08
CA LEU A 25 -10.19 -11.34 -6.36
C LEU A 25 -10.31 -12.59 -7.25
N ARG A 26 -11.00 -12.45 -8.39
CA ARG A 26 -11.31 -13.59 -9.28
C ARG A 26 -10.07 -14.18 -9.94
N ASP A 27 -9.06 -13.36 -10.17
CA ASP A 27 -7.74 -13.72 -10.69
C ASP A 27 -6.76 -14.23 -9.61
N LYS A 28 -7.26 -14.45 -8.39
CA LYS A 28 -6.53 -15.00 -7.23
C LYS A 28 -5.53 -14.05 -6.59
N THR A 29 -5.46 -12.78 -7.00
CA THR A 29 -4.75 -11.77 -6.21
C THR A 29 -5.59 -11.39 -4.99
N ARG A 30 -4.99 -10.67 -4.04
CA ARG A 30 -5.62 -10.33 -2.77
C ARG A 30 -5.40 -8.86 -2.47
N VAL A 31 -6.49 -8.13 -2.23
CA VAL A 31 -6.44 -6.73 -1.81
C VAL A 31 -6.34 -6.70 -0.29
N ASP A 32 -5.36 -6.00 0.25
CA ASP A 32 -5.18 -5.89 1.70
C ASP A 32 -6.38 -5.26 2.37
N CYS A 33 -6.89 -4.14 1.85
CA CYS A 33 -8.09 -3.50 2.35
C CYS A 33 -8.96 -2.89 1.25
N LEU A 34 -10.22 -3.33 1.17
CA LEU A 34 -11.19 -2.85 0.20
C LEU A 34 -12.29 -2.06 0.88
N THR A 35 -12.41 -0.77 0.55
CA THR A 35 -13.51 0.09 1.00
C THR A 35 -14.57 0.24 -0.09
N LYS A 36 -15.54 1.13 0.12
CA LYS A 36 -16.52 1.48 -0.91
C LYS A 36 -15.83 2.05 -2.16
N ASP A 37 -14.84 2.92 -1.98
CA ASP A 37 -14.30 3.78 -3.04
C ASP A 37 -12.83 3.50 -3.36
N VAL A 38 -12.11 2.77 -2.51
CA VAL A 38 -10.64 2.58 -2.60
C VAL A 38 -10.24 1.13 -2.37
N ALA A 39 -9.28 0.65 -3.16
CA ALA A 39 -8.54 -0.60 -2.97
C ALA A 39 -7.12 -0.26 -2.49
N TYR A 40 -6.85 -0.49 -1.21
CA TYR A 40 -5.57 -0.22 -0.59
C TYR A 40 -4.67 -1.45 -0.63
N GLU A 41 -3.40 -1.20 -0.92
CA GLU A 41 -2.28 -2.10 -0.66
C GLU A 41 -1.36 -1.48 0.37
N PHE A 42 -0.96 -2.27 1.36
CA PHE A 42 -0.03 -1.90 2.41
C PHE A 42 1.23 -2.74 2.24
N ASP A 43 2.39 -2.08 2.20
CA ASP A 43 3.64 -2.83 2.14
C ASP A 43 4.77 -2.04 2.80
N PHE A 44 5.79 -2.75 3.26
CA PHE A 44 6.99 -2.09 3.77
C PHE A 44 7.66 -1.28 2.66
N ALA A 45 8.16 -0.11 3.03
CA ALA A 45 8.64 0.89 2.07
C ALA A 45 9.65 0.35 1.05
N GLU A 46 10.51 -0.60 1.43
CA GLU A 46 11.47 -1.22 0.50
C GLU A 46 10.83 -1.91 -0.71
N LYS A 47 9.57 -2.34 -0.60
CA LYS A 47 8.77 -2.98 -1.66
C LYS A 47 7.84 -2.00 -2.38
N TRP A 48 8.14 -0.71 -2.35
CA TRP A 48 7.34 0.35 -2.99
C TRP A 48 6.87 0.06 -4.42
N ALA A 49 7.64 -0.66 -5.23
CA ALA A 49 7.28 -0.98 -6.60
C ALA A 49 6.14 -2.01 -6.66
N GLU A 50 6.19 -3.02 -5.79
CA GLU A 50 5.16 -4.05 -5.66
C GLU A 50 3.85 -3.42 -5.19
N CYS A 51 3.88 -2.67 -4.06
CA CYS A 51 2.75 -1.90 -3.56
C CYS A 51 2.11 -0.98 -4.61
N LEU A 52 2.91 -0.21 -5.36
CA LEU A 52 2.40 0.68 -6.40
C LEU A 52 1.68 -0.09 -7.51
N THR A 53 2.28 -1.18 -8.00
CA THR A 53 1.72 -1.97 -9.10
C THR A 53 0.48 -2.76 -8.68
N GLN A 54 0.47 -3.33 -7.48
CA GLN A 54 -0.68 -4.02 -6.90
C GLN A 54 -1.85 -3.06 -6.65
N ALA A 55 -1.60 -1.91 -6.03
CA ALA A 55 -2.65 -0.91 -5.80
C ALA A 55 -3.29 -0.43 -7.12
N LEU A 56 -2.49 -0.19 -8.17
CA LEU A 56 -3.02 0.14 -9.50
C LEU A 56 -3.87 -0.99 -10.07
N HIS A 57 -3.36 -2.22 -10.02
CA HIS A 57 -4.06 -3.40 -10.48
C HIS A 57 -5.39 -3.60 -9.74
N TYR A 58 -5.41 -3.47 -8.41
CA TYR A 58 -6.60 -3.67 -7.59
C TYR A 58 -7.63 -2.56 -7.77
N GLY A 59 -7.19 -1.30 -7.90
CA GLY A 59 -8.07 -0.20 -8.27
C GLY A 59 -8.78 -0.48 -9.59
N MET A 60 -8.03 -0.84 -10.63
CA MET A 60 -8.57 -1.23 -11.94
C MET A 60 -9.55 -2.42 -11.82
N PHE A 61 -9.13 -3.51 -11.19
CA PHE A 61 -9.90 -4.76 -11.14
C PHE A 61 -11.21 -4.62 -10.35
N THR A 62 -11.22 -3.75 -9.34
CA THR A 62 -12.38 -3.52 -8.47
C THR A 62 -13.20 -2.30 -8.87
N ASN A 63 -12.83 -1.60 -9.95
CA ASN A 63 -13.41 -0.33 -10.38
C ASN A 63 -13.46 0.71 -9.24
N ARG A 64 -12.32 0.89 -8.57
CA ARG A 64 -12.09 1.81 -7.45
C ARG A 64 -10.79 2.57 -7.65
N LYS A 65 -10.53 3.57 -6.79
CA LYS A 65 -9.20 4.19 -6.74
C LYS A 65 -8.20 3.19 -6.13
N GLY A 66 -7.04 3.03 -6.75
CA GLY A 66 -5.91 2.33 -6.13
C GLY A 66 -5.23 3.22 -5.10
N ALA A 67 -4.77 2.65 -3.98
CA ALA A 67 -3.98 3.36 -3.00
C ALA A 67 -2.81 2.48 -2.52
N CYS A 68 -1.59 2.98 -2.65
CA CYS A 68 -0.40 2.36 -2.07
C CYS A 68 -0.03 3.07 -0.77
N VAL A 69 0.03 2.33 0.32
CA VAL A 69 0.40 2.80 1.66
C VAL A 69 1.75 2.18 2.03
N LEU A 70 2.81 3.00 2.02
CA LEU A 70 4.14 2.54 2.40
C LEU A 70 4.32 2.59 3.92
N ILE A 71 4.70 1.46 4.53
CA ILE A 71 4.99 1.34 5.96
C ILE A 71 6.47 1.65 6.18
N TYR A 72 6.75 2.75 6.88
CA TYR A 72 8.11 3.18 7.20
C TYR A 72 8.54 2.61 8.54
N LYS A 73 9.70 1.93 8.56
CA LYS A 73 10.33 1.46 9.80
C LYS A 73 11.33 2.48 10.35
N LYS A 74 11.81 3.38 9.50
CA LYS A 74 12.81 4.39 9.85
C LYS A 74 12.76 5.60 8.90
N PRO A 75 13.30 6.76 9.32
CA PRO A 75 13.28 7.98 8.51
C PRO A 75 13.88 7.82 7.10
N GLU A 76 14.90 6.95 6.93
CA GLU A 76 15.57 6.75 5.65
C GLU A 76 14.70 6.02 4.60
N ASP A 77 13.57 5.46 5.01
CA ASP A 77 12.63 4.79 4.11
C ASP A 77 11.90 5.78 3.18
N PHE A 78 11.93 7.08 3.50
CA PHE A 78 11.41 8.16 2.65
C PHE A 78 11.96 8.13 1.21
N LYS A 79 13.17 7.60 1.01
CA LYS A 79 13.75 7.42 -0.34
C LYS A 79 12.89 6.54 -1.25
N PHE A 80 12.15 5.58 -0.69
CA PHE A 80 11.29 4.68 -1.47
C PHE A 80 10.00 5.36 -1.90
N PHE A 81 9.41 6.17 -1.03
CA PHE A 81 8.29 7.03 -1.39
C PHE A 81 8.66 8.00 -2.50
N ASN A 82 9.84 8.63 -2.44
CA ASN A 82 10.30 9.50 -3.53
C ASN A 82 10.41 8.77 -4.86
N ARG A 83 10.86 7.50 -4.88
CA ARG A 83 10.90 6.69 -6.09
C ARG A 83 9.49 6.43 -6.65
N ALA A 84 8.57 6.01 -5.78
CA ALA A 84 7.17 5.79 -6.15
C ALA A 84 6.53 7.08 -6.66
N GLN A 85 6.71 8.18 -5.94
CA GLN A 85 6.16 9.50 -6.26
C GLN A 85 6.65 10.01 -7.61
N ASN A 86 7.93 9.83 -7.92
CA ASN A 86 8.51 10.19 -9.22
C ASN A 86 7.83 9.42 -10.36
N LEU A 87 7.56 8.12 -10.21
CA LEU A 87 6.83 7.36 -11.23
C LEU A 87 5.39 7.82 -11.38
N VAL A 88 4.70 8.04 -10.26
CA VAL A 88 3.31 8.54 -10.25
C VAL A 88 3.21 9.86 -11.02
N TRP A 89 4.13 10.79 -10.77
CA TRP A 89 4.13 12.08 -11.46
C TRP A 89 4.57 11.97 -12.92
N TYR A 90 5.65 11.26 -13.21
CA TYR A 90 6.19 11.16 -14.56
C TYR A 90 5.20 10.52 -15.54
N TYR A 91 4.48 9.49 -15.10
CA TYR A 91 3.52 8.77 -15.94
C TYR A 91 2.05 9.20 -15.73
N GLY A 92 1.77 10.12 -14.80
CA GLY A 92 0.41 10.55 -14.49
C GLY A 92 -0.48 9.40 -13.98
N LEU A 93 0.07 8.55 -13.11
CA LEU A 93 -0.64 7.35 -12.63
C LEU A 93 -1.83 7.74 -11.73
N PRO A 94 -3.04 7.18 -11.95
CA PRO A 94 -4.25 7.52 -11.19
C PRO A 94 -4.33 6.75 -9.86
N ILE A 95 -3.35 6.97 -8.98
CA ILE A 95 -3.18 6.25 -7.72
C ILE A 95 -2.97 7.21 -6.55
N GLU A 96 -3.47 6.85 -5.38
CA GLU A 96 -3.10 7.50 -4.13
C GLU A 96 -1.82 6.89 -3.57
N LEU A 97 -0.84 7.73 -3.25
CA LEU A 97 0.39 7.31 -2.59
C LEU A 97 0.49 8.00 -1.24
N THR A 98 0.60 7.22 -0.18
CA THR A 98 0.76 7.72 1.18
C THR A 98 1.72 6.83 1.98
N HIS A 99 2.00 7.19 3.22
CA HIS A 99 2.83 6.41 4.12
C HIS A 99 2.31 6.47 5.55
N ILE A 100 2.74 5.51 6.36
CA ILE A 100 2.58 5.49 7.81
C ILE A 100 3.92 5.15 8.48
N ASN A 101 4.07 5.47 9.75
CA ASN A 101 5.27 5.12 10.53
C ASN A 101 4.94 3.98 11.49
N GLU A 102 5.82 2.99 11.54
CA GLU A 102 5.77 1.78 12.39
C GLU A 102 7.12 1.56 13.07
#